data_AF-A0A538TYH4-F1
#
_entry.id   AF-A0A538TYH4-F1
#
_cell.length_a   1.000
_cell.length_b   1.000
_cell.length_c   1.000
_cell.angle_alpha   90.00
_cell.angle_beta   90.00
_cell.angle_gamma   90.00
#
_symmetry.space_group_name_H-M   'P 1'
#
loop_
_entity.id
_entity.type
_entity.pdbx_description
1 polymer ?
#
loop_
_entity_poly.entity_id
_entity_poly.type
_entity_poly.pdbx_seq_one_letter_code
_entity_poly.pdbx_strand_id
1 'polypeptide(L)'
;MNDQDLDHRVRLATFHFLEEQTQLRGEVLPREILAQGFEFDGQRVPLIGPQGIFKPALLHETPLSITTVPEVEGKRPPYDDQIGDEGLVRYRYRGTDPGHRDNVGLRLAMQRQAPLVYLYGVVPGRYMSCWPAYVVGDDPRGL
;
A
#
# COMPACT_ATOMS: atom_id res chain seq x y z
N MET A 1 -6.18 -23.95 7.03
CA MET A 1 -5.70 -23.15 5.87
C MET A 1 -4.35 -22.61 6.28
N ASN A 2 -3.32 -22.72 5.45
CA ASN A 2 -2.00 -22.16 5.79
C ASN A 2 -2.08 -20.62 5.74
N ASP A 3 -1.41 -19.94 6.65
CA ASP A 3 -1.45 -18.46 6.74
C ASP A 3 -0.94 -17.80 5.45
N GLN A 4 0.08 -18.39 4.83
CA GLN A 4 0.61 -17.94 3.54
C GLN A 4 -0.37 -18.12 2.37
N ASP A 5 -1.19 -19.17 2.40
CA ASP A 5 -2.21 -19.43 1.38
C ASP A 5 -3.35 -18.42 1.49
N LEU A 6 -3.78 -18.10 2.71
CA LEU A 6 -4.73 -17.03 2.98
C LEU A 6 -4.20 -15.67 2.52
N ASP A 7 -2.96 -15.32 2.91
CA ASP A 7 -2.32 -14.05 2.51
C ASP A 7 -2.29 -13.91 0.98
N HIS A 8 -1.86 -14.95 0.26
CA HIS A 8 -1.82 -14.95 -1.19
C HIS A 8 -3.21 -14.74 -1.83
N ARG A 9 -4.23 -15.46 -1.35
CA ARG A 9 -5.60 -15.32 -1.85
C ARG A 9 -6.17 -13.92 -1.60
N VAL A 10 -5.91 -13.33 -0.44
CA VAL A 10 -6.35 -11.97 -0.11
C VAL A 10 -5.67 -10.93 -1.00
N ARG A 11 -4.37 -11.08 -1.28
CA ARG A 11 -3.64 -10.19 -2.19
C ARG A 11 -4.16 -10.29 -3.63
N LEU A 12 -4.39 -11.51 -4.12
CA LEU A 12 -4.96 -11.70 -5.45
C LEU A 12 -6.36 -11.08 -5.58
N ALA A 13 -7.22 -11.28 -4.56
CA ALA A 13 -8.54 -10.65 -4.53
C ALA A 13 -8.45 -9.12 -4.45
N THR A 14 -7.45 -8.58 -3.76
CA THR A 14 -7.18 -7.13 -3.72
C THR A 14 -6.85 -6.58 -5.11
N PHE A 15 -6.05 -7.29 -5.88
CA PHE A 15 -5.66 -6.90 -7.24
C PHE A 15 -6.85 -6.93 -8.20
N HIS A 16 -7.66 -7.99 -8.16
CA HIS A 16 -8.90 -8.04 -8.94
C HIS A 16 -9.86 -6.90 -8.58
N PHE A 17 -10.03 -6.62 -7.29
CA PHE A 17 -10.85 -5.48 -6.86
C PHE A 17 -10.33 -4.15 -7.43
N LEU A 18 -9.02 -3.90 -7.37
CA LEU A 18 -8.44 -2.67 -7.92
C LEU A 18 -8.56 -2.58 -9.44
N GLU A 19 -8.38 -3.69 -10.16
CA GLU A 19 -8.61 -3.78 -11.60
C GLU A 19 -10.05 -3.39 -11.96
N GLU A 20 -11.04 -3.99 -11.30
CA GLU A 20 -12.46 -3.70 -11.51
C GLU A 20 -12.79 -2.23 -11.20
N GLN A 21 -12.32 -1.70 -10.07
CA GLN A 21 -12.59 -0.31 -9.72
C GLN A 21 -11.93 0.68 -10.70
N THR A 22 -10.74 0.35 -11.19
CA THR A 22 -10.02 1.17 -12.17
C THR A 22 -10.75 1.16 -13.51
N GLN A 23 -11.22 0.01 -13.99
CA GLN A 23 -12.02 -0.08 -15.21
C GLN A 23 -13.32 0.73 -15.12
N LEU A 24 -13.96 0.75 -13.95
CA LEU A 24 -15.24 1.44 -13.75
C LEU A 24 -15.10 2.95 -13.54
N ARG A 25 -13.97 3.42 -13.00
CA ARG A 25 -13.83 4.79 -12.46
C ARG A 25 -12.62 5.56 -12.99
N GLY A 26 -11.74 4.89 -13.72
CA GLY A 26 -10.43 5.38 -14.12
C GLY A 26 -9.35 5.14 -13.05
N GLU A 27 -8.12 5.54 -13.38
CA GLU A 27 -6.88 5.29 -12.60
C GLU A 27 -6.87 5.88 -11.19
N VAL A 28 -7.67 6.93 -10.95
CA VAL A 28 -7.66 7.67 -9.69
C VAL A 28 -8.93 7.36 -8.88
N LEU A 29 -8.76 6.58 -7.83
CA LEU A 29 -9.84 6.07 -6.99
C LEU A 29 -10.15 7.00 -5.81
N PRO A 30 -11.44 7.17 -5.45
CA PRO A 30 -11.83 7.84 -4.21
C PRO A 30 -11.36 7.06 -2.98
N ARG A 31 -10.91 7.78 -1.94
CA ARG A 31 -10.51 7.19 -0.66
C ARG A 31 -11.61 6.32 -0.05
N GLU A 32 -12.86 6.72 -0.22
CA GLU A 32 -14.04 6.05 0.31
C GLU A 32 -14.14 4.61 -0.22
N ILE A 33 -13.87 4.41 -1.51
CA ILE A 33 -13.89 3.08 -2.15
C ILE A 33 -12.75 2.21 -1.62
N LEU A 34 -11.54 2.77 -1.49
CA LEU A 34 -10.39 2.05 -0.93
C LEU A 34 -10.58 1.71 0.55
N ALA A 35 -11.25 2.59 1.31
CA ALA A 35 -11.51 2.39 2.73
C ALA A 35 -12.66 1.41 2.97
N GLN A 36 -13.66 1.38 2.09
CA GLN A 36 -14.69 0.35 2.06
C GLN A 36 -14.09 -1.01 1.68
N GLY A 37 -13.22 -1.01 0.66
CA GLY A 37 -12.57 -2.21 0.15
C GLY A 37 -13.56 -3.22 -0.42
N PHE A 38 -13.25 -4.50 -0.27
CA PHE A 38 -14.06 -5.61 -0.77
C PHE A 38 -14.38 -6.61 0.35
N GLU A 39 -15.22 -7.59 0.05
CA GLU A 39 -15.52 -8.70 0.95
C GLU A 39 -14.77 -9.96 0.49
N PHE A 40 -14.11 -10.63 1.44
CA PHE A 40 -13.41 -11.90 1.24
C PHE A 40 -13.90 -12.89 2.30
N ASP A 41 -14.49 -14.01 1.87
CA ASP A 41 -15.02 -15.04 2.75
C ASP A 41 -15.91 -14.48 3.89
N GLY A 42 -16.79 -13.50 3.58
CA GLY A 42 -17.69 -12.86 4.55
C GLY A 42 -17.07 -11.76 5.40
N GLN A 43 -15.80 -11.41 5.16
CA GLN A 43 -15.06 -10.40 5.94
C GLN A 43 -14.61 -9.24 5.06
N ARG A 44 -14.76 -8.01 5.57
CA ARG A 44 -14.34 -6.81 4.85
C ARG A 44 -12.81 -6.65 4.87
N VAL A 45 -12.23 -6.42 3.69
CA VAL A 45 -10.82 -6.13 3.46
C VAL A 45 -10.67 -4.67 2.99
N PRO A 46 -10.46 -3.71 3.89
CA PRO A 46 -10.07 -2.35 3.51
C PRO A 46 -8.65 -2.35 2.91
N LEU A 47 -8.38 -1.38 2.02
CA LEU A 47 -7.06 -1.19 1.41
C LEU A 47 -6.34 0.04 1.95
N ILE A 48 -7.03 0.93 2.68
CA ILE A 48 -6.44 2.14 3.25
C ILE A 48 -6.98 2.41 4.66
N GLY A 49 -6.11 2.89 5.54
CA GLY A 49 -6.44 3.32 6.89
C GLY A 49 -6.04 4.77 7.15
N PRO A 50 -6.05 5.22 8.42
CA PRO A 50 -5.46 6.48 8.81
C PRO A 50 -3.91 6.43 8.86
N GLN A 51 -3.32 5.22 8.90
CA GLN A 51 -1.88 5.03 8.83
C GLN A 51 -1.41 4.87 7.38
N GLY A 52 -0.22 5.40 7.07
CA GLY A 52 0.40 5.25 5.75
C GLY A 52 0.78 3.80 5.44
N ILE A 53 1.28 3.05 6.42
CA ILE A 53 1.50 1.60 6.31
C ILE A 53 0.25 0.91 6.85
N PHE A 54 -0.43 0.12 6.01
CA PHE A 54 -1.72 -0.45 6.38
C PHE A 54 -1.76 -1.97 6.23
N LYS A 55 -2.28 -2.62 7.27
CA LYS A 55 -2.46 -4.08 7.34
C LYS A 55 -3.90 -4.37 7.77
N PRO A 56 -4.73 -5.02 6.94
CA PRO A 56 -6.08 -5.43 7.34
C PRO A 56 -6.01 -6.56 8.38
N ALA A 57 -7.09 -6.76 9.12
CA ALA A 57 -7.14 -7.74 10.21
C ALA A 57 -6.90 -9.20 9.75
N LEU A 58 -7.27 -9.51 8.50
CA LEU A 58 -7.09 -10.80 7.85
C LEU A 58 -5.61 -11.17 7.60
N LEU A 59 -4.71 -10.19 7.52
CA LEU A 59 -3.29 -10.43 7.33
C LEU A 59 -2.57 -10.31 8.67
N HIS A 60 -1.73 -11.29 9.01
CA HIS A 60 -1.07 -11.33 10.31
C HIS A 60 0.26 -10.59 10.34
N GLU A 61 1.10 -10.78 9.33
CA GLU A 61 2.52 -10.44 9.45
C GLU A 61 2.97 -9.24 8.61
N THR A 62 2.47 -9.11 7.37
CA THR A 62 2.93 -8.09 6.42
C THR A 62 1.80 -7.13 6.03
N PRO A 63 2.10 -5.86 5.72
CA PRO A 63 1.08 -4.92 5.26
C PRO A 63 0.50 -5.34 3.90
N LEU A 64 -0.70 -4.84 3.62
CA LEU A 64 -1.33 -4.95 2.31
C LEU A 64 -0.95 -3.76 1.43
N SER A 65 -0.88 -2.57 2.02
CA SER A 65 -0.68 -1.33 1.29
C SER A 65 0.21 -0.32 2.01
N ILE A 66 0.77 0.58 1.20
CA ILE A 66 1.44 1.80 1.65
C ILE A 66 0.81 3.01 0.95
N THR A 67 0.70 4.12 1.66
CA THR A 67 0.01 5.33 1.19
C THR A 67 0.88 6.57 1.37
N THR A 68 1.00 7.40 0.33
CA THR A 68 1.60 8.74 0.47
C THR A 68 0.53 9.78 0.80
N VAL A 69 0.95 10.83 1.51
CA VAL A 69 0.13 12.02 1.68
C VAL A 69 0.11 12.77 0.34
N PRO A 70 -1.06 13.17 -0.18
CA PRO A 70 -1.14 13.94 -1.41
C PRO A 70 -0.40 15.26 -1.27
N GLU A 71 0.17 15.70 -2.37
CA GLU A 71 0.84 16.98 -2.45
C GLU A 71 -0.16 18.12 -2.29
N VAL A 72 0.23 19.13 -1.51
CA VAL A 72 -0.57 20.34 -1.28
C VAL A 72 0.24 21.49 -1.83
N GLU A 73 -0.40 22.37 -2.60
CA GLU A 73 0.19 23.54 -3.22
C GLU A 73 1.07 24.31 -2.21
N GLY A 74 2.35 24.53 -2.54
CA GLY A 74 3.35 25.15 -1.66
C GLY A 74 4.25 24.19 -0.86
N LYS A 75 4.04 22.85 -0.95
CA LYS A 75 5.02 21.84 -0.55
C LYS A 75 5.57 21.16 -1.78
N ARG A 76 6.90 21.06 -1.89
CA ARG A 76 7.52 20.25 -2.94
C ARG A 76 7.03 18.80 -2.83
N PRO A 77 6.68 18.14 -3.95
CA PRO A 77 6.68 16.70 -4.04
C PRO A 77 7.89 16.11 -3.31
N PRO A 78 7.74 15.04 -2.49
CA PRO A 78 8.91 14.26 -2.13
C PRO A 78 9.54 13.57 -3.35
N TYR A 79 8.82 13.48 -4.48
CA TYR A 79 9.28 12.88 -5.73
C TYR A 79 8.87 13.76 -6.90
N ASP A 80 9.85 14.31 -7.64
CA ASP A 80 9.56 14.86 -8.98
C ASP A 80 8.88 13.76 -9.80
N ASP A 81 7.81 14.13 -10.51
CA ASP A 81 6.83 13.27 -11.20
C ASP A 81 7.41 12.39 -12.33
N GLN A 82 8.36 11.54 -12.00
CA GLN A 82 8.80 10.43 -12.80
C GLN A 82 8.95 9.26 -11.85
N ILE A 83 8.09 8.25 -12.01
CA ILE A 83 8.54 6.87 -11.92
C ILE A 83 9.86 6.87 -12.71
N GLY A 84 11.01 6.92 -12.02
CA GLY A 84 12.30 6.99 -12.72
C GLY A 84 12.41 5.83 -13.69
N ASP A 85 13.37 5.86 -14.62
CA ASP A 85 13.56 4.80 -15.62
C ASP A 85 13.59 3.36 -15.04
N GLU A 86 13.76 3.21 -13.72
CA GLU A 86 13.80 1.96 -12.96
C GLU A 86 12.56 1.66 -12.07
N GLY A 87 11.56 2.53 -11.97
CA GLY A 87 10.33 2.26 -11.22
C GLY A 87 10.42 2.30 -9.68
N LEU A 88 11.48 2.92 -9.13
CA LEU A 88 11.78 2.91 -7.70
C LEU A 88 11.17 4.12 -6.96
N VAL A 89 10.48 3.85 -5.85
CA VAL A 89 9.95 4.88 -4.93
C VAL A 89 10.60 4.73 -3.56
N ARG A 90 11.10 5.84 -2.99
CA ARG A 90 11.51 5.84 -1.58
C ARG A 90 10.27 5.97 -0.71
N TYR A 91 10.15 5.17 0.33
CA TYR A 91 9.04 5.27 1.26
C TYR A 91 9.60 5.39 2.68
N ARG A 92 9.18 6.43 3.40
CA ARG A 92 9.66 6.66 4.77
C ARG A 92 8.92 5.77 5.75
N TYR A 93 9.64 5.35 6.77
CA TYR A 93 9.07 4.62 7.88
C TYR A 93 8.00 5.42 8.62
N ARG A 94 7.16 4.69 9.33
CA ARG A 94 6.25 5.28 10.29
C ARG A 94 7.06 5.73 11.52
N GLY A 95 7.06 7.04 11.76
CA GLY A 95 7.76 7.63 12.90
C GLY A 95 9.27 7.42 12.82
N THR A 96 9.94 7.48 13.97
CA THR A 96 11.41 7.38 14.07
C THR A 96 11.86 6.09 14.76
N ASP A 97 10.95 5.15 15.01
CA ASP A 97 11.27 3.86 15.62
C ASP A 97 11.32 2.76 14.53
N PRO A 98 12.51 2.27 14.15
CA PRO A 98 12.64 1.18 13.19
C PRO A 98 12.01 -0.13 13.66
N GLY A 99 11.80 -0.29 14.97
CA GLY A 99 11.17 -1.44 15.61
C GLY A 99 9.64 -1.37 15.66
N HIS A 100 9.04 -0.26 15.21
CA HIS A 100 7.59 -0.14 15.15
C HIS A 100 7.01 -1.26 14.28
N ARG A 101 5.92 -1.90 14.75
CA ARG A 101 5.34 -3.11 14.12
C ARG A 101 5.09 -2.97 12.61
N ASP A 102 4.68 -1.78 12.18
CA ASP A 102 4.39 -1.50 10.77
C ASP A 102 5.68 -1.48 9.92
N ASN A 103 6.77 -0.92 10.45
CA ASN A 103 8.08 -0.88 9.79
C ASN A 103 8.69 -2.29 9.73
N VAL A 104 8.57 -3.06 10.82
CA VAL A 104 8.94 -4.48 10.85
C VAL A 104 8.14 -5.27 9.82
N GLY A 105 6.83 -5.02 9.70
CA GLY A 105 5.97 -5.63 8.70
C GLY A 105 6.40 -5.33 7.26
N LEU A 106 6.82 -4.08 6.96
CA LEU A 106 7.38 -3.74 5.65
C LEU A 106 8.69 -4.47 5.36
N ARG A 107 9.59 -4.54 6.35
CA ARG A 107 10.84 -5.28 6.20
C ARG A 107 10.58 -6.77 5.96
N LEU A 108 9.57 -7.33 6.62
CA LEU A 108 9.16 -8.70 6.39
C LEU A 108 8.55 -8.89 5.00
N ALA A 109 7.78 -7.93 4.49
CA ALA A 109 7.29 -7.94 3.12
C ALA A 109 8.44 -7.94 2.10
N MET A 110 9.50 -7.16 2.35
CA MET A 110 10.73 -7.18 1.55
C MET A 110 11.38 -8.58 1.56
N GLN A 111 11.62 -9.14 2.74
CA GLN A 111 12.28 -10.44 2.90
C GLN A 111 11.53 -11.58 2.20
N ARG A 112 10.19 -11.49 2.18
CA ARG A 112 9.30 -12.49 1.56
C ARG A 112 8.95 -12.17 0.12
N GLN A 113 9.38 -11.02 -0.40
CA GLN A 113 8.95 -10.48 -1.68
C GLN A 113 7.41 -10.45 -1.81
N ALA A 114 6.73 -10.11 -0.71
CA ALA A 114 5.28 -10.03 -0.67
C ALA A 114 4.80 -8.78 -1.44
N PRO A 115 3.88 -8.91 -2.41
CA PRO A 115 3.46 -7.80 -3.23
C PRO A 115 2.51 -6.87 -2.45
N LEU A 116 2.71 -5.57 -2.55
CA LEU A 116 1.93 -4.52 -1.90
C LEU A 116 1.10 -3.74 -2.92
N VAL A 117 0.13 -2.99 -2.41
CA VAL A 117 -0.52 -1.90 -3.14
C VAL A 117 0.13 -0.58 -2.74
N TYR A 118 0.67 0.17 -3.70
CA TYR A 118 1.13 1.53 -3.48
C TYR A 118 0.04 2.53 -3.84
N LEU A 119 -0.51 3.21 -2.83
CA LEU A 119 -1.55 4.22 -2.97
C LEU A 119 -0.90 5.61 -3.01
N TYR A 120 -0.67 6.11 -4.22
CA TYR A 120 -0.12 7.44 -4.44
C TYR A 120 -1.22 8.49 -4.31
N GLY A 121 -1.13 9.37 -3.32
CA GLY A 121 -2.06 10.48 -3.15
C GLY A 121 -1.89 11.53 -4.23
N VAL A 122 -2.86 11.67 -5.14
CA VAL A 122 -2.83 12.65 -6.24
C VAL A 122 -3.34 14.01 -5.75
N VAL A 123 -4.50 14.02 -5.09
CA VAL A 123 -5.08 15.17 -4.40
C VAL A 123 -5.81 14.67 -3.14
N PRO A 124 -6.17 15.53 -2.17
CA PRO A 124 -6.90 15.10 -0.98
C PRO A 124 -8.12 14.23 -1.31
N GLY A 125 -8.13 13.00 -0.77
CA GLY A 125 -9.20 12.03 -0.98
C GLY A 125 -9.14 11.22 -2.29
N ARG A 126 -8.10 11.40 -3.11
CA ARG A 126 -7.94 10.75 -4.41
C ARG A 126 -6.57 10.08 -4.52
N TYR A 127 -6.58 8.80 -4.88
CA TYR A 127 -5.37 7.99 -4.90
C TYR A 127 -5.27 7.20 -6.20
N MET A 128 -4.10 7.21 -6.80
CA MET A 128 -3.73 6.27 -7.85
C MET A 128 -3.17 5.01 -7.19
N SER A 129 -3.62 3.84 -7.63
CA SER A 129 -3.17 2.56 -7.10
C SER A 129 -2.17 1.89 -8.05
N CYS A 130 -0.92 1.76 -7.61
CA CYS A 130 0.11 1.00 -8.33
C CYS A 130 0.28 -0.37 -7.68
N TRP A 131 0.13 -1.44 -8.47
CA TRP A 131 0.24 -2.82 -8.00
C TRP A 131 0.62 -3.76 -9.16
N PRO A 132 1.33 -4.87 -8.90
CA PRO A 132 1.99 -5.17 -7.62
C PRO A 132 3.24 -4.29 -7.40
N ALA A 133 3.40 -3.77 -6.18
CA ALA A 133 4.60 -3.07 -5.75
C ALA A 133 5.43 -3.94 -4.80
N TYR A 134 6.77 -3.81 -4.84
CA TYR A 134 7.67 -4.59 -4.00
C TYR A 134 8.63 -3.67 -3.25
N VAL A 135 8.91 -4.01 -1.99
CA VAL A 135 10.02 -3.40 -1.26
C VAL A 135 11.29 -4.12 -1.71
N VAL A 136 12.23 -3.38 -2.32
CA VAL A 136 13.47 -3.93 -2.87
C VAL A 136 14.71 -3.57 -2.05
N GLY A 137 14.56 -2.68 -1.07
CA GLY A 137 15.62 -2.25 -0.18
C GLY A 137 15.05 -1.60 1.08
N ASP A 138 15.85 -1.63 2.14
CA ASP A 138 15.50 -1.06 3.44
C ASP A 138 16.73 -0.39 4.05
N ASP A 139 16.55 0.84 4.57
CA ASP A 139 17.59 1.57 5.30
C ASP A 139 17.08 2.03 6.69
N PRO A 140 17.08 1.12 7.69
CA PRO A 140 16.60 1.46 9.02
C PRO A 140 17.52 2.42 9.78
N ARG A 141 18.73 2.70 9.27
CA ARG A 141 19.67 3.66 9.87
C ARG A 141 19.49 5.07 9.31
N GLY A 142 18.82 5.20 8.15
CA GLY A 142 18.52 6.46 7.47
C GLY A 142 17.07 6.93 7.54
N LEU A 143 16.24 6.31 8.40
CA LEU A 143 14.80 6.56 8.67
C LEU A 143 14.13 7.74 7.94
#